data_AF-A0A966N6W7-F1
#
_entry.id   AF-A0A966N6W7-F1
#
_cell.length_a   1.000
_cell.length_b   1.000
_cell.length_c   1.000
_cell.angle_alpha   90.00
_cell.angle_beta   90.00
_cell.angle_gamma   90.00
#
_symmetry.space_group_name_H-M   'P 1'
#
loop_
_entity.id
_entity.type
_entity.pdbx_description
1 polymer ?
#
loop_
_entity_poly.entity_id
_entity_poly.type
_entity_poly.pdbx_seq_one_letter_code
_entity_poly.pdbx_strand_id
1 'polypeptide(L)'
;MPRGNKPRVGPAIEAVLKKKSNLSDLDLAKMCFCVRRSAARILFELHLKDMVHISGYTRVNANGQWRPLWSWGEGEDAVAPGPVPGAERIRKYREKMSADDKDFGLARRRQKRRVVKRDPLVAAFFGENK
;
A
#
# COMPACT_ATOMS: atom_id res chain seq x y z
N MET A 1 -21.14 -7.41 30.51
CA MET A 1 -21.30 -6.00 30.09
C MET A 1 -21.91 -5.95 28.69
N PRO A 2 -23.19 -5.56 28.54
CA PRO A 2 -23.79 -5.39 27.23
C PRO A 2 -23.13 -4.17 26.57
N ARG A 3 -22.36 -4.40 25.51
CA ARG A 3 -21.79 -3.31 24.72
C ARG A 3 -22.98 -2.61 24.04
N GLY A 4 -23.33 -1.42 24.52
CA GLY A 4 -24.43 -0.60 23.99
C GLY A 4 -24.44 -0.56 22.47
N ASN A 5 -25.63 -0.47 21.86
CA ASN A 5 -25.93 -0.60 20.44
C ASN A 5 -24.84 0.03 19.55
N LYS A 6 -23.78 -0.72 19.26
CA LYS A 6 -22.87 -0.38 18.18
C LYS A 6 -23.74 -0.45 16.92
N PRO A 7 -23.73 0.57 16.04
CA PRO A 7 -24.34 0.40 14.73
C PRO A 7 -23.76 -0.89 14.16
N ARG A 8 -24.65 -1.83 13.79
CA ARG A 8 -24.20 -3.11 13.26
C ARG A 8 -23.49 -2.79 11.94
N VAL A 9 -22.17 -2.80 11.98
CA VAL A 9 -21.32 -2.37 10.85
C VAL A 9 -21.62 -3.20 9.60
N GLY A 10 -21.98 -4.48 9.77
CA GLY A 10 -22.40 -5.35 8.68
C GLY A 10 -23.58 -4.81 7.87
N PRO A 11 -24.77 -4.67 8.48
CA PRO A 11 -25.92 -4.03 7.84
C PRO A 11 -25.65 -2.65 7.23
N ALA A 12 -24.80 -1.83 7.86
CA ALA A 12 -24.41 -0.54 7.30
C ALA A 12 -23.58 -0.68 6.01
N ILE A 13 -22.59 -1.58 6.00
CA ILE A 13 -21.79 -1.89 4.81
C ILE A 13 -22.67 -2.42 3.68
N GLU A 14 -23.58 -3.34 4.01
CA GLU A 14 -24.55 -3.88 3.05
C GLU A 14 -25.42 -2.77 2.44
N ALA A 15 -26.01 -1.91 3.27
CA ALA A 15 -26.85 -0.81 2.78
C ALA A 15 -26.06 0.15 1.87
N VAL A 16 -24.80 0.43 2.20
CA VAL A 16 -23.92 1.29 1.39
C VAL A 16 -23.58 0.63 0.06
N LEU A 17 -23.22 -0.66 0.05
CA LEU A 17 -22.87 -1.39 -1.18
C LEU A 17 -24.06 -1.61 -2.11
N LYS A 18 -25.27 -1.78 -1.57
CA LYS A 18 -26.50 -1.82 -2.37
C LYS A 18 -26.80 -0.49 -3.05
N LYS A 19 -26.37 0.63 -2.46
CA LYS A 19 -26.57 1.98 -3.02
C LYS A 19 -25.46 2.39 -3.99
N LYS A 20 -24.22 1.94 -3.75
CA LYS A 20 -23.03 2.32 -4.51
C LYS A 20 -22.12 1.11 -4.71
N SER A 21 -21.75 0.87 -5.96
CA SER A 21 -20.77 -0.14 -6.35
C SER A 21 -19.34 0.42 -6.36
N ASN A 22 -18.35 -0.46 -6.52
CA ASN A 22 -16.93 -0.12 -6.69
C ASN A 22 -16.32 0.63 -5.50
N LEU A 23 -16.61 0.19 -4.27
CA LEU A 23 -16.11 0.84 -3.05
C LEU A 23 -14.96 0.06 -2.42
N SER A 24 -13.95 0.78 -1.93
CA SER A 24 -12.86 0.15 -1.20
C SER A 24 -13.17 -0.04 0.29
N ASP A 25 -12.41 -0.91 0.97
CA ASP A 25 -12.50 -1.11 2.42
C ASP A 25 -12.29 0.20 3.21
N LEU A 26 -11.45 1.10 2.70
CA LEU A 26 -11.22 2.43 3.26
C LEU A 26 -12.42 3.35 3.09
N ASP A 27 -13.09 3.30 1.93
CA ASP A 27 -14.25 4.15 1.66
C ASP A 27 -15.42 3.72 2.54
N LEU A 28 -15.64 2.41 2.67
CA LEU A 28 -16.63 1.82 3.56
C LEU A 28 -16.35 2.13 5.03
N ALA A 29 -15.08 2.10 5.44
CA ALA A 29 -14.68 2.49 6.79
C ALA A 29 -15.07 3.95 7.12
N LYS A 30 -14.86 4.87 6.16
CA LYS A 30 -15.23 6.28 6.31
C LYS A 30 -16.75 6.47 6.32
N MET A 31 -17.47 5.82 5.41
CA MET A 31 -18.93 5.97 5.29
C MET A 31 -19.70 5.32 6.44
N CYS A 32 -19.23 4.16 6.92
CA CYS A 32 -19.88 3.41 8.00
C CYS A 32 -19.31 3.74 9.39
N PHE A 33 -18.41 4.73 9.49
CA PHE A 33 -17.72 5.14 10.71
C PHE A 33 -17.14 3.96 11.52
N CYS A 34 -16.41 3.08 10.83
CA CYS A 34 -15.81 1.90 11.44
C CYS A 34 -14.31 1.78 11.14
N VAL A 35 -13.62 0.94 11.91
CA VAL A 35 -12.21 0.65 11.67
C VAL A 35 -12.06 -0.16 10.38
N ARG A 36 -11.09 0.20 9.53
CA ARG A 36 -10.83 -0.48 8.24
C ARG A 36 -10.70 -2.00 8.34
N ARG A 37 -10.02 -2.51 9.37
CA ARG A 37 -9.90 -3.96 9.63
C ARG A 37 -11.26 -4.63 9.82
N SER A 38 -12.20 -3.96 10.48
CA SER A 38 -13.56 -4.47 10.67
C SER A 38 -14.34 -4.50 9.36
N ALA A 39 -14.23 -3.46 8.54
CA ALA A 39 -14.84 -3.43 7.21
C ALA A 39 -14.29 -4.57 6.32
N ALA A 40 -12.97 -4.73 6.27
CA ALA A 40 -12.32 -5.80 5.51
C ALA A 40 -12.75 -7.20 5.97
N ARG A 41 -12.87 -7.45 7.28
CA ARG A 41 -13.35 -8.73 7.80
C ARG A 41 -14.80 -9.01 7.38
N ILE A 42 -15.68 -8.01 7.48
CA ILE A 42 -17.08 -8.15 7.09
C ILE A 42 -17.20 -8.40 5.58
N LEU A 43 -16.44 -7.67 4.76
CA LEU A 43 -16.40 -7.88 3.31
C LEU A 43 -15.98 -9.31 2.97
N PHE A 44 -14.94 -9.83 3.63
CA PHE A 44 -14.51 -11.22 3.44
C PHE A 44 -15.61 -12.21 3.84
N GLU A 45 -16.31 -11.99 4.95
CA GLU A 45 -17.45 -12.82 5.36
C GLU A 45 -18.64 -12.76 4.40
N LEU A 46 -18.89 -11.61 3.77
CA LEU A 46 -19.92 -11.45 2.74
C LEU A 46 -19.51 -12.11 1.42
N HIS A 47 -18.23 -12.04 1.08
CA HIS A 47 -17.67 -12.62 -0.13
C HIS A 47 -17.68 -14.15 -0.08
N LEU A 48 -17.36 -14.74 1.08
CA LEU A 48 -17.52 -16.18 1.33
C LEU A 48 -18.97 -16.69 1.22
N LYS A 49 -19.94 -15.78 1.22
CA LYS A 49 -21.37 -16.08 1.05
C LYS A 49 -21.88 -15.68 -0.34
N ASP A 50 -20.96 -15.34 -1.25
CA ASP A 50 -21.26 -14.89 -2.61
C ASP A 50 -22.19 -13.67 -2.68
N MET A 51 -22.25 -12.86 -1.62
CA MET A 51 -23.09 -11.65 -1.57
C MET A 51 -22.41 -10.44 -2.20
N VAL A 52 -21.07 -10.47 -2.29
CA VAL A 52 -20.25 -9.41 -2.86
C VAL A 52 -19.13 -10.04 -3.68
N HIS A 53 -18.73 -9.35 -4.75
CA HIS A 53 -17.61 -9.73 -5.59
C HIS A 53 -16.61 -8.58 -5.69
N ILE A 54 -15.37 -8.91 -6.05
CA ILE A 54 -14.33 -7.94 -6.34
C ILE A 54 -14.59 -7.40 -7.75
N SER A 55 -15.08 -6.17 -7.86
CA SER A 55 -15.38 -5.56 -9.17
C SER A 55 -14.16 -4.94 -9.85
N GLY A 56 -13.06 -4.76 -9.11
CA GLY A 56 -11.82 -4.23 -9.66
C GLY A 56 -10.78 -3.93 -8.59
N TYR A 57 -9.71 -3.26 -9.00
CA TYR A 57 -8.62 -2.87 -8.09
C TYR A 57 -8.22 -1.42 -8.30
N THR A 58 -7.96 -0.74 -7.20
CA THR A 58 -7.40 0.61 -7.18
C THR A 58 -5.97 0.61 -6.63
N ARG A 59 -5.15 1.55 -7.08
CA ARG A 59 -3.79 1.73 -6.57
C ARG A 59 -3.82 2.46 -5.24
N VAL A 60 -3.27 1.85 -4.20
CA VAL A 60 -3.17 2.49 -2.87
C VAL A 60 -2.02 3.49 -2.82
N ASN A 61 -0.86 3.09 -3.31
CA ASN A 61 0.38 3.84 -3.22
C ASN A 61 1.23 3.63 -4.49
N ALA A 62 2.21 4.51 -4.70
CA ALA A 62 3.22 4.37 -5.76
C ALA A 62 4.04 3.06 -5.67
N ASN A 63 4.00 2.39 -4.51
CA ASN A 63 4.70 1.13 -4.23
C ASN A 63 4.06 -0.09 -4.94
N GLY A 64 2.95 0.10 -5.66
CA GLY A 64 2.35 -0.95 -6.49
C GLY A 64 1.42 -1.91 -5.74
N GLN A 65 0.97 -1.56 -4.54
CA GLN A 65 -0.06 -2.32 -3.83
C GLN A 65 -1.44 -1.98 -4.39
N TRP A 66 -2.17 -3.05 -4.77
CA TRP A 66 -3.54 -2.99 -5.24
C TRP A 66 -4.50 -3.21 -4.07
N ARG A 67 -5.60 -2.47 -4.08
CA ARG A 67 -6.70 -2.65 -3.13
C ARG A 67 -7.96 -3.04 -3.88
N PRO A 68 -8.66 -4.09 -3.44
CA PRO A 68 -9.90 -4.51 -4.08
C PRO A 68 -10.99 -3.45 -3.91
N LEU A 69 -11.77 -3.30 -4.97
CA LEU A 69 -13.04 -2.58 -5.00
C LEU A 69 -14.16 -3.62 -4.96
N TRP A 70 -15.14 -3.37 -4.12
CA TRP A 70 -16.23 -4.31 -3.84
C TRP A 70 -17.54 -3.78 -4.39
N SER A 71 -18.35 -4.70 -4.89
CA SER A 71 -19.71 -4.44 -5.36
C SER A 71 -20.68 -5.49 -4.81
N TRP A 72 -21.94 -5.09 -4.62
CA TRP A 72 -22.99 -5.98 -4.15
C TRP A 72 -23.53 -6.86 -5.29
N GLY A 73 -23.87 -8.11 -4.97
CA GLY A 73 -24.52 -9.05 -5.87
C GLY A 73 -23.57 -10.11 -6.45
N GLU A 74 -24.15 -11.01 -7.22
CA GLU A 74 -23.44 -12.06 -7.94
C GLU A 74 -22.55 -11.44 -9.02
N GLY A 75 -21.32 -11.92 -9.11
CA GLY A 75 -20.35 -11.46 -10.10
C GLY A 75 -19.05 -12.24 -9.98
N GLU A 76 -18.29 -12.29 -11.06
CA GLU A 76 -16.95 -12.87 -11.03
C GLU A 76 -15.95 -11.87 -10.43
N ASP A 77 -15.04 -12.39 -9.61
CA ASP A 77 -13.96 -11.59 -9.09
C ASP A 77 -13.03 -11.14 -10.21
N ALA A 78 -12.82 -9.84 -10.30
CA ALA A 78 -11.79 -9.27 -11.14
C ALA A 78 -10.43 -9.86 -10.79
N VAL A 79 -9.61 -10.09 -11.81
CA VAL A 79 -8.24 -10.55 -11.63
C VAL A 79 -7.38 -9.37 -11.15
N ALA A 80 -6.63 -9.57 -10.07
CA ALA A 80 -5.70 -8.57 -9.58
C ALA A 80 -4.69 -8.19 -10.68
N PRO A 81 -4.50 -6.90 -10.98
CA PRO A 81 -3.42 -6.50 -11.86
C PRO A 81 -2.14 -6.95 -11.18
N GLY A 82 -1.30 -7.71 -11.89
CA GLY A 82 -0.08 -8.24 -11.33
C GLY A 82 0.82 -7.16 -10.70
N PRO A 83 1.89 -7.57 -9.99
CA PRO A 83 2.85 -6.62 -9.47
C PRO A 83 3.40 -5.77 -10.63
N VAL A 84 3.51 -4.46 -10.41
CA VAL A 84 4.18 -3.58 -11.39
C VAL A 84 5.62 -4.09 -11.55
N PRO A 85 6.07 -4.44 -12.77
CA PRO A 85 7.43 -4.94 -12.96
C PRO A 85 8.46 -3.96 -12.39
N GLY A 86 9.46 -4.48 -11.67
CA GLY A 86 10.46 -3.65 -11.01
C GLY A 86 11.17 -2.68 -11.96
N ALA A 87 11.37 -3.12 -13.22
CA ALA A 87 11.93 -2.32 -14.29
C ALA A 87 11.09 -1.08 -14.61
N GLU A 88 9.77 -1.22 -14.75
CA GLU A 88 8.87 -0.09 -15.03
C GLU A 88 8.81 0.90 -13.87
N ARG A 89 8.85 0.38 -12.62
CA ARG A 89 8.90 1.22 -11.42
C ARG A 89 10.16 2.09 -11.41
N ILE A 90 11.32 1.48 -11.70
CA ILE A 90 12.60 2.20 -11.79
C ILE A 90 12.58 3.19 -12.96
N ARG A 91 12.00 2.81 -14.10
CA ARG A 91 11.86 3.70 -15.28
C ARG A 91 11.08 4.96 -14.92
N LYS A 92 9.87 4.82 -14.38
CA LYS A 92 9.03 5.95 -13.94
C LYS A 92 9.69 6.79 -12.87
N TYR A 93 10.43 6.18 -11.95
CA TYR A 93 11.19 6.91 -10.95
C TYR A 93 12.30 7.76 -11.58
N ARG A 94 13.05 7.21 -12.55
CA ARG A 94 14.12 7.93 -13.28
C ARG A 94 13.57 9.00 -14.21
N GLU A 95 12.40 8.79 -14.82
CA GLU A 95 11.70 9.78 -15.65
C GLU A 95 11.33 11.02 -14.83
N LYS A 96 11.00 10.85 -13.54
CA LYS A 96 10.65 11.95 -12.63
C LYS A 96 11.86 12.72 -12.08
N MET A 97 13.08 12.21 -12.24
CA MET A 97 14.28 12.85 -11.69
C MET A 97 14.80 13.96 -12.61
N SER A 98 15.01 15.14 -12.03
CA SER A 98 15.75 16.23 -12.68
C SER A 98 17.21 15.82 -12.93
N ALA A 99 17.91 16.58 -13.78
CA ALA A 99 19.36 16.48 -13.93
C ALA A 99 20.07 16.66 -12.57
N ASP A 100 19.63 17.65 -11.79
CA ASP A 100 20.19 17.95 -10.47
C ASP A 100 19.98 16.79 -9.48
N ASP A 101 18.79 16.18 -9.44
CA ASP A 101 18.50 15.02 -8.58
C ASP A 101 19.44 13.85 -8.87
N LYS A 102 19.77 13.64 -10.16
CA LYS A 102 20.71 12.60 -10.59
C LYS A 102 22.12 12.92 -10.10
N ASP A 103 22.55 14.17 -10.21
CA ASP A 103 23.88 14.62 -9.77
C ASP A 103 24.04 14.56 -8.26
N PHE A 104 23.06 15.01 -7.48
CA PHE A 104 23.05 14.83 -6.02
C PHE A 104 23.09 13.35 -5.64
N GLY A 105 22.33 12.51 -6.35
CA GLY A 105 22.34 11.06 -6.15
C GLY A 105 23.69 10.41 -6.44
N LEU A 106 24.41 10.89 -7.47
CA LEU A 106 25.76 10.45 -7.81
C LEU A 106 26.79 10.94 -6.78
N ALA A 107 26.72 12.20 -6.36
CA ALA A 107 27.59 12.78 -5.34
C ALA A 107 27.48 12.00 -4.01
N ARG A 108 26.25 11.70 -3.57
CA ARG A 108 26.01 10.88 -2.35
C ARG A 108 26.58 9.47 -2.49
N ARG A 109 26.46 8.85 -3.67
CA ARG A 109 27.07 7.53 -3.95
C ARG A 109 28.60 7.59 -3.92
N ARG A 110 29.20 8.64 -4.50
CA ARG A 110 30.66 8.88 -4.45
C ARG A 110 31.14 9.05 -3.02
N GLN A 111 30.44 9.85 -2.21
CA GLN A 111 30.79 10.05 -0.79
C GLN A 111 30.75 8.74 0.00
N LYS A 112 29.70 7.92 -0.16
CA LYS A 112 29.61 6.60 0.51
C LYS A 112 30.71 5.62 0.11
N ARG A 113 31.22 5.73 -1.11
CA ARG A 113 32.34 4.90 -1.60
C ARG A 113 33.71 5.41 -1.13
N ARG A 114 33.80 6.63 -0.58
CA ARG A 114 35.07 7.12 -0.02
C ARG A 114 35.38 6.32 1.23
N VAL A 115 36.42 5.49 1.14
CA VAL A 115 37.05 4.89 2.32
C VAL A 115 37.78 6.02 3.04
N VAL A 116 37.35 6.35 4.25
CA VAL A 116 38.08 7.30 5.11
C VAL A 116 39.33 6.58 5.59
N LYS A 117 40.48 6.91 4.99
CA LYS A 117 41.78 6.47 5.51
C LYS A 117 42.02 7.18 6.84
N ARG A 118 42.31 6.43 7.91
CA ARG A 118 42.73 7.04 9.18
C ARG A 118 44.04 7.79 8.97
N ASP A 119 44.24 8.84 9.77
CA ASP A 119 45.53 9.52 9.85
C ASP A 119 46.63 8.50 10.20
N PRO A 120 47.80 8.54 9.54
CA PRO A 120 48.90 7.61 9.77
C PRO A 120 49.32 7.48 11.24
N LEU A 121 49.31 8.57 12.02
CA LEU A 121 49.64 8.53 13.44
C LEU A 121 48.55 7.79 14.23
N VAL A 122 47.28 8.06 13.94
CA VAL A 122 46.16 7.39 14.60
C VAL A 122 46.10 5.90 14.26
N ALA A 123 46.46 5.53 13.02
CA ALA A 123 46.60 4.13 12.63
C ALA A 123 47.77 3.43 13.33
N ALA A 124 48.89 4.12 13.55
CA ALA A 124 50.04 3.59 14.28
C ALA A 124 49.75 3.36 15.77
N PHE A 125 48.94 4.23 16.40
CA PHE A 125 48.58 4.08 17.81
C PHE A 125 47.38 3.16 18.06
N PHE A 126 46.41 3.06 17.13
CA PHE A 126 45.14 2.37 17.36
C PHE A 126 44.78 1.28 16.32
N GLY A 127 45.66 1.01 15.34
CA GLY A 127 45.48 0.00 14.30
C GLY A 127 44.63 0.43 13.10
N GLU A 128 44.78 -0.27 11.97
CA GLU A 128 44.01 -0.04 10.75
C GLU A 128 42.55 -0.53 10.90
N ASN A 129 41.63 0.12 10.18
CA ASN A 129 40.25 -0.36 10.08
C ASN A 129 40.21 -1.61 9.19
N LYS A 130 39.66 -2.72 9.70
CA LYS A 130 39.25 -3.87 8.89
C LYS A 130 38.10 -3.50 7.94
#